data_AF-A0ABD5DV38-F1
#
_entry.id   AF-A0ABD5DV38-F1
#
_cell.length_a   1.000
_cell.length_b   1.000
_cell.length_c   1.000
_cell.angle_alpha   90.00
_cell.angle_beta   90.00
_cell.angle_gamma   90.00
#
_symmetry.space_group_name_H-M   'P 1'
#
loop_
_entity.id
_entity.type
_entity.pdbx_description
1 polymer ?
#
loop_
_entity_poly.entity_id
_entity_poly.type
_entity_poly.pdbx_seq_one_letter_code
_entity_poly.pdbx_strand_id
1 'polypeptide(L)'
;LLRYELLTTLNNVKLLSGSGSAKALIRQLLMRVVEDELNDSEHKGCLVANACLELAGHDEEVSQFVVSNLQKLQHALESLLIKAQQSGEIASTQNPRALASFFLNTMQGLRVLGKGSPHEQRKQCLMDVVEVALNVL
;
A
#
# COMPACT_ATOMS: atom_id res chain seq x y z
N LEU A 1 -5.69 10.13 -14.47
CA LEU A 1 -5.86 8.91 -13.67
C LEU A 1 -4.62 8.03 -13.75
N LEU A 2 -4.34 7.38 -14.89
CA LEU A 2 -3.17 6.49 -15.05
C LEU A 2 -1.82 7.15 -14.73
N ARG A 3 -1.60 8.41 -15.16
CA ARG A 3 -0.37 9.16 -14.83
C ARG A 3 -0.20 9.41 -13.32
N TYR A 4 -1.28 9.65 -12.60
CA TYR A 4 -1.25 9.86 -11.16
C TYR A 4 -0.89 8.55 -10.44
N GLU A 5 -1.56 7.44 -10.80
CA GLU A 5 -1.25 6.10 -10.27
C GLU A 5 0.20 5.69 -10.53
N LEU A 6 0.72 5.97 -11.73
CA LEU A 6 2.11 5.70 -12.06
C LEU A 6 3.09 6.48 -11.15
N LEU A 7 2.85 7.77 -10.95
CA LEU A 7 3.71 8.61 -10.09
C LEU A 7 3.65 8.15 -8.63
N THR A 8 2.46 7.84 -8.12
CA THR A 8 2.27 7.32 -6.77
C THR A 8 3.03 6.00 -6.57
N THR A 9 2.92 5.05 -7.49
CA THR A 9 3.66 3.79 -7.41
C THR A 9 5.17 3.99 -7.49
N LEU A 10 5.66 4.84 -8.40
CA LEU A 10 7.10 5.12 -8.50
C LEU A 10 7.65 5.72 -7.21
N ASN A 11 6.91 6.64 -6.57
CA ASN A 11 7.29 7.23 -5.30
C ASN A 11 7.30 6.20 -4.16
N ASN A 12 6.36 5.25 -4.17
CA ASN A 12 6.30 4.17 -3.17
C ASN A 12 7.40 3.13 -3.37
N VAL A 13 7.69 2.73 -4.61
CA VAL A 13 8.83 1.85 -4.93
C VAL A 13 10.15 2.51 -4.53
N LYS A 14 10.32 3.80 -4.81
CA LYS A 14 11.51 4.56 -4.40
C LYS A 14 11.65 4.62 -2.88
N LEU A 15 10.55 4.83 -2.15
CA LEU A 15 10.52 4.79 -0.69
C LEU A 15 11.00 3.43 -0.17
N LEU A 16 10.45 2.32 -0.68
CA LEU A 16 10.79 0.97 -0.23
C LEU A 16 12.23 0.55 -0.59
N SER A 17 12.84 1.23 -1.56
CA SER A 17 14.25 1.05 -1.94
C SER A 17 15.20 1.97 -1.18
N GLY A 18 14.69 2.81 -0.27
CA GLY A 18 15.45 3.78 0.49
C GLY A 18 16.26 3.15 1.64
N SER A 19 16.99 4.00 2.36
CA SER A 19 17.73 3.64 3.55
C SER A 19 16.82 3.66 4.78
N GLY A 20 16.71 2.53 5.48
CA GLY A 20 15.93 2.40 6.71
C GLY A 20 15.64 0.95 7.04
N SER A 21 15.11 0.69 8.23
CA SER A 21 14.59 -0.64 8.56
C SER A 21 13.33 -0.91 7.74
N ALA A 22 13.10 -2.16 7.36
CA ALA A 22 11.88 -2.57 6.67
C ALA A 22 10.62 -2.15 7.44
N LYS A 23 10.62 -2.28 8.77
CA LYS A 23 9.50 -1.84 9.61
C LYS A 23 9.26 -0.32 9.52
N ALA A 24 10.31 0.50 9.43
CA ALA A 24 10.18 1.94 9.28
C ALA A 24 9.68 2.34 7.89
N LEU A 25 10.22 1.73 6.82
CA LEU A 25 9.82 2.02 5.45
C LEU A 25 8.37 1.59 5.17
N ILE A 26 7.96 0.42 5.67
CA ILE A 26 6.57 -0.06 5.58
C ILE A 26 5.64 0.84 6.40
N ARG A 27 6.02 1.25 7.62
CA ARG A 27 5.25 2.22 8.39
C ARG A 27 5.06 3.51 7.60
N GLN A 28 6.12 4.06 7.00
CA GLN A 28 6.03 5.28 6.21
C GLN A 28 5.13 5.12 4.99
N LEU A 29 5.16 3.97 4.32
CA LEU A 29 4.26 3.66 3.20
C LEU A 29 2.79 3.69 3.65
N LEU A 30 2.46 2.99 4.74
CA LEU A 30 1.08 2.94 5.23
C LEU A 30 0.61 4.29 5.76
N MET A 31 1.48 5.03 6.46
CA MET A 31 1.16 6.37 6.97
C MET A 31 0.89 7.38 5.85
N ARG A 32 1.57 7.30 4.71
CA ARG A 32 1.21 8.13 3.54
C ARG A 32 -0.23 7.90 3.10
N VAL A 33 -0.68 6.64 3.08
CA VAL A 33 -2.07 6.32 2.76
C VAL A 33 -3.02 6.87 3.84
N VAL A 34 -2.67 6.74 5.11
CA VAL A 34 -3.48 7.33 6.21
C VAL A 34 -3.58 8.85 6.05
N GLU A 35 -2.46 9.53 5.79
CA GLU A 35 -2.41 10.97 5.59
C GLU A 35 -3.23 11.39 4.36
N ASP A 36 -3.14 10.67 3.25
CA ASP A 36 -3.94 10.91 2.05
C ASP A 36 -5.44 10.80 2.39
N GLU A 37 -5.88 9.74 3.08
CA GLU A 37 -7.31 9.52 3.39
C GLU A 37 -7.86 10.46 4.48
N LEU A 38 -7.00 11.01 5.34
CA LEU A 38 -7.39 12.04 6.32
C LEU A 38 -7.45 13.44 5.70
N ASN A 39 -6.66 13.70 4.65
CA ASN A 39 -6.58 15.00 3.98
C ASN A 39 -7.39 15.08 2.68
N ASP A 40 -8.03 13.99 2.23
CA ASP A 40 -8.88 13.93 1.03
C ASP A 40 -10.23 14.64 1.25
N SER A 41 -10.17 15.97 1.42
CA SER A 41 -11.32 16.86 1.58
C SER A 41 -12.24 16.91 0.35
N GLU A 42 -11.76 16.48 -0.82
CA GLU A 42 -12.51 16.47 -2.09
C GLU A 42 -12.91 15.05 -2.55
N HIS A 43 -12.65 14.01 -1.75
CA HIS A 43 -12.90 12.59 -2.10
C HIS A 43 -12.27 12.12 -3.42
N LYS A 44 -11.23 12.81 -3.92
CA LYS A 44 -10.62 12.58 -5.25
C LYS A 44 -9.84 11.28 -5.33
N GLY A 45 -9.35 10.75 -4.20
CA GLY A 45 -8.63 9.47 -4.16
C GLY A 45 -9.51 8.25 -4.45
N CYS A 46 -10.83 8.35 -4.18
CA CYS A 46 -11.82 7.30 -4.45
C CYS A 46 -11.96 7.01 -5.94
N LEU A 47 -12.03 8.07 -6.74
CA LEU A 47 -12.29 7.98 -8.17
C LEU A 47 -11.16 7.28 -8.91
N VAL A 48 -9.90 7.47 -8.53
CA VAL A 48 -8.78 6.94 -9.33
C VAL A 48 -8.62 5.43 -9.16
N ALA A 49 -8.54 4.95 -7.91
CA ALA A 49 -8.36 3.53 -7.64
C ALA A 49 -9.61 2.72 -8.00
N ASN A 50 -10.81 3.21 -7.65
CA ASN A 50 -12.06 2.51 -7.99
C ASN A 50 -12.35 2.56 -9.48
N ALA A 51 -12.15 3.69 -10.17
CA ALA A 51 -12.33 3.72 -11.63
C ALA A 51 -11.29 2.85 -12.34
N CYS A 52 -10.04 2.77 -11.87
CA CYS A 52 -9.07 1.85 -12.46
C CYS A 52 -9.47 0.38 -12.27
N LEU A 53 -10.03 0.01 -11.11
CA LEU A 53 -10.52 -1.35 -10.85
C LEU A 53 -11.81 -1.66 -11.64
N GLU A 54 -12.73 -0.71 -11.72
CA GLU A 54 -13.98 -0.84 -12.48
C GLU A 54 -13.70 -0.91 -13.99
N LEU A 55 -12.85 -0.03 -14.53
CA LEU A 55 -12.44 -0.08 -15.93
C LEU A 55 -11.61 -1.33 -16.25
N ALA A 56 -10.80 -1.86 -15.33
CA ALA A 56 -10.04 -3.09 -15.57
C ALA A 56 -10.95 -4.31 -15.85
N GLY A 57 -12.21 -4.30 -15.41
CA GLY A 57 -13.20 -5.33 -15.74
C GLY A 57 -13.76 -5.22 -17.17
N HIS A 58 -13.50 -4.11 -17.86
CA HIS A 58 -14.11 -3.76 -19.15
C HIS A 58 -13.09 -3.40 -20.24
N ASP A 59 -11.87 -3.03 -19.87
CA ASP A 59 -10.79 -2.58 -20.76
C ASP A 59 -9.48 -3.31 -20.44
N GLU A 60 -8.98 -4.06 -21.42
CA GLU A 60 -7.79 -4.89 -21.31
C GLU A 60 -6.50 -4.06 -21.09
N GLU A 61 -6.39 -2.89 -21.70
CA GLU A 61 -5.22 -2.01 -21.55
C GLU A 61 -5.16 -1.44 -20.13
N VAL A 62 -6.31 -1.01 -19.60
CA VAL A 62 -6.41 -0.54 -18.22
C VAL A 62 -6.15 -1.67 -17.23
N SER A 63 -6.66 -2.88 -17.50
CA SER A 63 -6.40 -4.06 -16.69
C SER A 63 -4.90 -4.37 -16.60
N GLN A 64 -4.21 -4.42 -17.74
CA GLN A 64 -2.78 -4.66 -17.81
C GLN A 64 -1.98 -3.56 -17.08
N PHE A 65 -2.40 -2.30 -17.20
CA PHE A 65 -1.79 -1.19 -16.46
C PHE A 65 -1.91 -1.39 -14.94
N VAL A 66 -3.11 -1.69 -14.43
CA VAL A 66 -3.36 -1.90 -13.00
C VAL A 66 -2.55 -3.07 -12.48
N VAL A 67 -2.57 -4.21 -13.19
CA VAL A 67 -1.78 -5.40 -12.83
C VAL A 67 -0.29 -5.07 -12.77
N SER A 68 0.26 -4.41 -13.80
CA SER A 68 1.67 -4.00 -13.82
C SER A 68 2.02 -3.08 -12.65
N ASN A 69 1.12 -2.16 -12.30
CA ASN A 69 1.32 -1.20 -11.22
C ASN A 69 1.36 -1.89 -9.84
N LEU A 70 0.42 -2.80 -9.58
CA LEU A 70 0.38 -3.59 -8.34
C LEU A 70 1.59 -4.52 -8.23
N GLN A 71 1.99 -5.17 -9.33
CA GLN A 71 3.16 -6.05 -9.36
C GLN A 71 4.47 -5.32 -9.01
N LYS A 72 4.67 -4.09 -9.52
CA LYS A 72 5.85 -3.28 -9.20
C LYS A 72 5.96 -3.03 -7.69
N LEU A 73 4.85 -2.66 -7.06
CA LEU A 73 4.83 -2.40 -5.62
C LEU A 73 5.01 -3.70 -4.81
N GLN A 74 4.37 -4.79 -5.22
CA GLN A 74 4.53 -6.10 -4.58
C GLN A 74 5.98 -6.58 -4.63
N HIS A 75 6.65 -6.48 -5.78
CA HIS A 75 8.06 -6.86 -5.91
C HIS A 75 8.98 -5.99 -5.06
N ALA A 76 8.69 -4.69 -4.92
CA ALA A 76 9.46 -3.81 -4.05
C ALA A 76 9.30 -4.19 -2.56
N LEU A 77 8.08 -4.50 -2.12
CA LEU A 77 7.81 -5.01 -0.78
C LEU A 77 8.52 -6.34 -0.53
N GLU A 78 8.38 -7.30 -1.45
CA GLU A 78 9.02 -8.62 -1.35
C GLU A 78 10.54 -8.50 -1.25
N SER A 79 11.16 -7.67 -2.11
CA SER A 79 12.60 -7.43 -2.09
C SER A 79 13.08 -6.82 -0.77
N LEU A 80 12.32 -5.89 -0.20
CA LEU A 80 12.62 -5.30 1.11
C LEU A 80 12.53 -6.35 2.23
N LEU A 81 11.46 -7.16 2.23
CA LEU A 81 11.21 -8.18 3.24
C LEU A 81 12.24 -9.31 3.19
N ILE A 82 12.67 -9.73 2.00
CA ILE A 82 13.77 -10.70 1.83
C ILE A 82 15.04 -10.17 2.50
N LYS A 83 15.42 -8.93 2.22
CA LYS A 83 16.64 -8.31 2.79
C LYS A 83 16.55 -8.23 4.32
N ALA A 84 15.39 -7.84 4.86
CA ALA A 84 15.17 -7.73 6.29
C ALA A 84 15.21 -9.08 7.01
N GLN A 85 14.69 -10.15 6.39
CA GLN A 85 14.82 -11.50 6.94
C GLN A 85 16.27 -11.99 6.89
N GLN A 86 16.98 -11.73 5.79
CA GLN A 86 18.39 -12.12 5.62
C GLN A 86 19.32 -11.41 6.63
N SER A 87 19.01 -10.17 7.00
CA SER A 87 19.76 -9.42 8.02
C SER A 87 19.35 -9.76 9.47
N GLY A 88 18.28 -10.54 9.66
CA GLY A 88 17.70 -10.82 10.98
C GLY A 88 16.93 -9.65 11.59
N GLU A 89 16.59 -8.62 10.80
CA GLU A 89 15.79 -7.49 11.24
C GLU A 89 14.35 -7.89 11.60
N ILE A 90 13.78 -8.83 10.83
CA ILE A 90 12.42 -9.35 11.03
C ILE A 90 12.44 -10.88 11.05
N ALA A 91 11.40 -11.48 11.64
CA ALA A 91 11.31 -12.94 11.75
C ALA A 91 11.15 -13.61 10.38
N SER A 92 11.79 -14.76 10.19
CA SER A 92 11.69 -15.60 8.98
C SER A 92 10.54 -16.60 9.00
N THR A 93 9.54 -16.39 9.85
CA THR A 93 8.40 -17.31 10.05
C THR A 93 7.42 -17.30 8.87
N GLN A 94 7.29 -16.17 8.19
CA GLN A 94 6.39 -16.00 7.05
C GLN A 94 7.17 -15.90 5.74
N ASN A 95 6.57 -16.42 4.67
CA ASN A 95 7.12 -16.28 3.32
C ASN A 95 7.12 -14.79 2.90
N PRO A 96 8.25 -14.22 2.42
CA PRO A 96 8.33 -12.82 1.99
C PRO A 96 7.30 -12.40 0.95
N ARG A 97 6.98 -13.27 -0.01
CA ARG A 97 5.94 -13.04 -1.02
C ARG A 97 4.55 -12.96 -0.39
N ALA A 98 4.27 -13.80 0.60
CA ALA A 98 3.02 -13.77 1.33
C ALA A 98 2.90 -12.48 2.17
N LEU A 99 3.97 -12.08 2.86
CA LEU A 99 4.03 -10.79 3.57
C LEU A 99 3.87 -9.60 2.62
N ALA A 100 4.52 -9.61 1.46
CA ALA A 100 4.36 -8.56 0.45
C ALA A 100 2.91 -8.46 -0.04
N SER A 101 2.26 -9.60 -0.27
CA SER A 101 0.84 -9.66 -0.64
C SER A 101 -0.05 -9.11 0.47
N PHE A 102 0.24 -9.46 1.73
CA PHE A 102 -0.45 -8.92 2.90
C PHE A 102 -0.33 -7.40 2.98
N PHE A 103 0.88 -6.84 2.89
CA PHE A 103 1.06 -5.38 2.96
C PHE A 103 0.45 -4.63 1.78
N LEU A 104 0.52 -5.20 0.57
CA LEU A 104 -0.18 -4.63 -0.59
C LEU A 104 -1.69 -4.60 -0.35
N ASN A 105 -2.27 -5.70 0.13
CA ASN A 105 -3.69 -5.78 0.45
C ASN A 105 -4.08 -4.81 1.58
N THR A 106 -3.29 -4.74 2.64
CA THR A 106 -3.49 -3.80 3.76
C THR A 106 -3.47 -2.36 3.28
N MET A 107 -2.52 -2.00 2.40
CA MET A 107 -2.46 -0.66 1.81
C MET A 107 -3.74 -0.31 1.04
N GLN A 108 -4.27 -1.23 0.22
CA GLN A 108 -5.53 -1.01 -0.49
C GLN A 108 -6.74 -1.00 0.47
N GLY A 109 -6.73 -1.85 1.49
CA GLY A 109 -7.75 -1.91 2.53
C GLY A 109 -7.86 -0.61 3.31
N LEU A 110 -6.74 0.05 3.63
CA LEU A 110 -6.73 1.38 4.28
C LEU A 110 -7.47 2.43 3.42
N ARG A 111 -7.29 2.42 2.10
CA ARG A 111 -7.98 3.34 1.18
C ARG A 111 -9.50 3.14 1.15
N VAL A 112 -9.94 1.89 1.33
CA VAL A 112 -11.36 1.53 1.42
C VAL A 112 -11.92 1.89 2.79
N LEU A 113 -11.22 1.50 3.86
CA LEU A 113 -11.63 1.73 5.25
C LEU A 113 -11.70 3.23 5.58
N GLY A 114 -10.74 4.02 5.11
CA GLY A 114 -10.72 5.46 5.33
C GLY A 114 -12.00 6.14 4.83
N LYS A 115 -12.52 5.67 3.70
CA LYS A 115 -13.75 6.21 3.09
C LYS A 115 -15.03 5.67 3.72
N GLY A 116 -15.04 4.41 4.14
CA GLY A 116 -16.19 3.78 4.79
C GLY A 116 -16.37 4.18 6.26
N SER A 117 -15.34 4.70 6.91
CA SER A 117 -15.38 5.08 8.33
C SER A 117 -16.00 6.45 8.55
N PRO A 118 -16.83 6.62 9.61
CA PRO A 118 -17.28 7.93 10.07
C PRO A 118 -16.10 8.87 10.35
N HIS A 119 -16.27 10.16 10.08
CA HIS A 119 -15.17 11.13 10.17
C HIS A 119 -14.50 11.15 11.56
N GLU A 120 -15.30 11.06 12.62
CA GLU A 120 -14.84 11.07 14.01
C GLU A 120 -14.06 9.81 14.41
N GLN A 121 -14.23 8.69 13.69
CA GLN A 121 -13.56 7.41 13.96
C GLN A 121 -12.46 7.07 12.96
N ARG A 122 -12.48 7.69 11.76
CA ARG A 122 -11.62 7.37 10.62
C ARG A 122 -10.15 7.26 11.00
N LYS A 123 -9.60 8.28 11.68
CA LYS A 123 -8.20 8.28 12.09
C LYS A 123 -7.86 7.08 12.96
N GLN A 124 -8.68 6.79 13.97
CA GLN A 124 -8.42 5.68 14.87
C GLN A 124 -8.46 4.34 14.14
N CYS A 125 -9.51 4.10 13.34
CA CYS A 125 -9.66 2.85 12.59
C CYS A 125 -8.47 2.59 11.64
N LEU A 126 -7.98 3.64 10.97
CA LEU A 126 -6.81 3.52 10.10
C LEU A 126 -5.54 3.22 10.90
N MET A 127 -5.32 3.89 12.03
CA MET A 127 -4.16 3.67 12.89
C MET A 127 -4.15 2.27 13.48
N ASP A 128 -5.29 1.74 13.92
CA ASP A 128 -5.40 0.37 14.46
C ASP A 128 -4.92 -0.67 13.43
N VAL A 129 -5.32 -0.51 12.16
CA VAL A 129 -4.87 -1.39 11.07
C VAL A 129 -3.36 -1.28 10.85
N VAL A 130 -2.80 -0.06 10.86
CA VAL A 130 -1.34 0.14 10.72
C VAL A 130 -0.57 -0.53 11.85
N GLU A 131 -1.02 -0.37 13.09
CA GLU A 131 -0.35 -0.96 14.26
C GLU A 131 -0.36 -2.49 14.21
N VAL A 132 -1.52 -3.10 13.94
CA VAL A 132 -1.63 -4.56 13.79
C VAL A 132 -0.79 -5.05 12.63
N ALA A 133 -0.81 -4.37 11.48
CA ALA A 133 -0.03 -4.76 10.32
C ALA A 133 1.48 -4.72 10.59
N LEU A 134 1.98 -3.78 11.39
CA LEU A 134 3.40 -3.70 11.71
C LEU A 134 3.87 -4.70 12.77
N ASN A 135 2.95 -5.35 13.49
CA ASN A 135 3.27 -6.40 14.46
C ASN A 135 3.55 -7.76 13.82
N VAL A 136 3.26 -7.92 12.52
CA VAL A 136 3.57 -9.16 11.78
C VAL A 136 5.03 -9.21 11.28
N LEU A 137 5.78 -8.12 11.47
CA LEU A 137 7.21 -7.97 11.14
C LEU A 137 8.09 -8.25 12.36
#